data_AF-A0A955DAR4-F1
#
_entry.id   AF-A0A955DAR4-F1
#
_cell.length_a   1.000
_cell.length_b   1.000
_cell.length_c   1.000
_cell.angle_alpha   90.00
_cell.angle_beta   90.00
_cell.angle_gamma   90.00
#
_symmetry.space_group_name_H-M   'P 1'
#
loop_
_entity.id
_entity.type
_entity.pdbx_description
1 polymer ?
#
loop_
_entity_poly.entity_id
_entity_poly.type
_entity_poly.pdbx_seq_one_letter_code
_entity_poly.pdbx_strand_id
1 'polypeptide(L)'
;IREGESFAGPLRESKTCDSIVVNMIDVGEETGEMDTMLLKIADNYDEEVNVAVASLVSLLEPLMVVVLGGMVGTIVVAMFLPLVAMIESLQGGASSGDV
;
A
#
# COMPACT_ATOMS: atom_id res chain seq x y z
N ILE A 1 27.34 -29.09 -14.99
CA ILE A 1 27.83 -28.69 -16.32
C ILE A 1 28.52 -29.87 -16.98
N ARG A 2 27.69 -30.71 -17.57
CA ARG A 2 27.98 -31.76 -18.55
C ARG A 2 26.59 -32.14 -19.07
N GLU A 3 26.42 -32.15 -20.39
CA GLU A 3 25.16 -32.43 -21.12
C GLU A 3 24.31 -31.18 -21.40
N GLY A 4 23.90 -31.03 -22.67
CA GLY A 4 23.23 -29.86 -23.25
C GLY A 4 21.77 -29.73 -22.83
N GLU A 5 21.51 -29.66 -21.53
CA GLU A 5 20.22 -29.28 -20.96
C GLU A 5 20.14 -27.76 -20.83
N SER A 6 18.97 -27.18 -21.17
CA SER A 6 18.77 -25.74 -21.13
C SER A 6 18.92 -25.20 -19.71
N PHE A 7 19.44 -23.98 -19.56
CA PHE A 7 19.67 -23.34 -18.26
C PHE A 7 18.37 -23.16 -17.46
N ALA A 8 17.22 -23.12 -18.16
CA ALA A 8 15.91 -22.98 -17.56
C ALA A 8 15.40 -24.24 -16.84
N GLY A 9 15.85 -25.44 -17.23
CA GLY A 9 15.40 -26.71 -16.63
C GLY A 9 15.68 -26.79 -15.12
N PRO A 10 16.95 -26.62 -14.69
CA PRO A 10 17.30 -26.59 -13.27
C PRO A 10 16.70 -25.40 -12.50
N LEU A 11 16.51 -24.25 -13.16
CA LEU A 11 15.90 -23.06 -12.56
C LEU A 11 14.40 -23.25 -12.27
N ARG A 12 13.66 -23.93 -13.16
CA ARG A 12 12.25 -24.33 -12.92
C ARG A 12 12.10 -25.19 -11.67
N GLU A 13 13.04 -26.10 -11.46
CA GLU A 13 12.97 -27.05 -10.34
C GLU A 13 13.31 -26.39 -9.00
N SER A 14 14.15 -25.33 -9.02
CA SER A 14 14.56 -24.60 -7.82
C SER A 14 13.44 -23.79 -7.15
N LYS A 15 12.36 -23.43 -7.87
CA LYS A 15 11.24 -22.56 -7.43
C LYS A 15 11.62 -21.18 -6.85
N THR A 16 12.91 -20.85 -6.79
CA THR A 16 13.41 -19.56 -6.30
C THR A 16 13.19 -18.45 -7.31
N CYS A 17 13.13 -18.80 -8.60
CA CYS A 17 12.87 -17.88 -9.70
C CYS A 17 11.41 -17.94 -10.12
N ASP A 18 10.82 -16.77 -10.36
CA ASP A 18 9.46 -16.68 -10.87
C ASP A 18 9.36 -17.29 -12.29
N SER A 19 8.18 -17.78 -12.63
CA SER A 19 7.80 -18.32 -13.93
C SER A 19 8.11 -17.36 -15.09
N ILE A 20 8.01 -16.05 -14.87
CA ILE A 20 8.36 -15.01 -15.84
C ILE A 20 9.86 -15.01 -16.14
N VAL A 21 10.70 -15.11 -15.10
CA VAL A 21 12.17 -15.14 -15.22
C VAL A 21 12.61 -16.36 -16.00
N VAL A 22 12.05 -17.52 -15.67
CA VAL A 22 12.35 -18.78 -16.37
C VAL A 22 11.98 -18.69 -17.86
N ASN A 23 10.79 -18.18 -18.18
CA ASN A 23 10.36 -18.05 -19.57
C ASN A 23 11.22 -17.07 -20.36
N MET A 24 11.65 -15.96 -19.76
CA MET A 24 12.57 -15.02 -20.42
C MET A 24 13.97 -15.61 -20.64
N ILE A 25 14.44 -16.45 -19.71
CA ILE A 25 15.69 -17.21 -19.85
C ILE A 25 15.58 -18.23 -20.99
N ASP A 26 14.49 -19.00 -21.07
CA ASP A 26 14.22 -19.94 -22.17
C ASP A 26 14.23 -19.22 -23.52
N VAL A 27 13.53 -18.08 -23.63
CA VAL A 27 13.47 -17.29 -24.87
C VAL A 27 14.86 -16.72 -25.21
N GLY A 28 15.60 -16.21 -24.23
CA GLY A 28 16.95 -15.67 -24.45
C GLY A 28 17.97 -16.73 -24.84
N GLU A 29 17.79 -17.96 -24.40
CA GLU A 29 18.61 -19.12 -24.80
C GLU A 29 18.24 -19.58 -26.22
N GLU A 30 16.96 -19.59 -26.59
CA GLU A 30 16.49 -19.95 -27.94
C GLU A 30 16.84 -18.91 -29.00
N THR A 31 16.77 -17.62 -28.67
CA THR A 31 17.11 -16.52 -29.60
C THR A 31 18.59 -16.13 -29.56
N GLY A 32 19.35 -16.62 -28.58
CA GLY A 32 20.74 -16.23 -28.35
C GLY A 32 20.90 -14.82 -27.76
N GLU A 33 19.82 -14.19 -27.31
CA GLU A 33 19.78 -12.82 -26.76
C GLU A 33 19.60 -12.81 -25.23
N MET A 34 20.34 -13.67 -24.52
CA MET A 34 20.25 -13.74 -23.05
C MET A 34 20.50 -12.40 -22.35
N ASP A 35 21.46 -11.60 -22.82
CA ASP A 35 21.77 -10.29 -22.23
C ASP A 35 20.54 -9.36 -22.23
N THR A 36 19.85 -9.30 -23.37
CA THR A 36 18.62 -8.50 -23.50
C THR A 36 17.49 -9.02 -22.62
N MET A 37 17.35 -10.35 -22.47
CA MET A 37 16.32 -10.92 -21.62
C MET A 37 16.61 -10.72 -20.13
N LEU A 38 17.87 -10.80 -19.69
CA LEU A 38 18.27 -10.52 -18.31
C LEU A 38 18.04 -9.05 -17.94
N LEU A 39 18.30 -8.13 -18.87
CA LEU A 39 17.97 -6.70 -18.67
C LEU A 39 16.47 -6.49 -18.51
N LYS A 40 15.64 -7.14 -19.34
CA LYS A 40 14.17 -7.08 -19.19
C LYS A 40 13.68 -7.63 -17.87
N ILE A 41 14.31 -8.70 -17.37
CA ILE A 41 13.99 -9.24 -16.05
C ILE A 41 14.29 -8.18 -14.98
N ALA A 42 15.48 -7.56 -15.02
CA ALA A 42 15.85 -6.51 -14.08
C ALA A 42 14.86 -5.34 -14.10
N ASP A 43 14.51 -4.85 -15.30
CA ASP A 43 13.53 -3.77 -15.49
C ASP A 43 12.16 -4.13 -14.90
N ASN A 44 11.70 -5.37 -15.08
CA ASN A 44 10.42 -5.83 -14.54
C ASN A 44 10.43 -5.88 -13.00
N TYR A 45 11.53 -6.33 -12.38
CA TYR A 45 11.66 -6.30 -10.91
C TYR A 45 11.71 -4.87 -10.36
N ASP A 46 12.42 -3.96 -11.03
CA ASP A 46 12.45 -2.55 -10.65
C ASP A 46 11.05 -1.92 -10.77
N GLU A 47 10.29 -2.25 -11.81
CA GLU A 47 8.91 -1.80 -11.97
C GLU A 47 7.99 -2.35 -10.86
N GLU A 48 8.08 -3.64 -10.54
CA GLU A 48 7.33 -4.25 -9.44
C GLU A 48 7.62 -3.58 -8.10
N VAL A 49 8.90 -3.29 -7.81
CA VAL A 49 9.30 -2.58 -6.60
C VAL A 49 8.74 -1.16 -6.59
N ASN A 50 8.83 -0.44 -7.70
CA ASN A 50 8.29 0.91 -7.82
C ASN A 50 6.77 0.95 -7.63
N VAL A 51 6.04 0.00 -8.22
CA VAL A 51 4.59 -0.15 -8.05
C VAL A 51 4.24 -0.47 -6.60
N ALA A 52 4.96 -1.40 -5.97
CA ALA A 52 4.77 -1.75 -4.57
C ALA A 52 4.99 -0.52 -3.67
N VAL A 53 6.09 0.21 -3.85
CA VAL A 53 6.38 1.43 -3.08
C VAL A 53 5.32 2.50 -3.30
N ALA A 54 4.91 2.75 -4.55
CA ALA A 54 3.86 3.71 -4.87
C ALA A 54 2.53 3.35 -4.20
N SER A 55 2.17 2.07 -4.20
CA SER A 55 0.95 1.58 -3.53
C SER A 55 1.00 1.77 -2.02
N LEU A 56 2.16 1.52 -1.39
CA LEU A 56 2.35 1.72 0.04
C LEU A 56 2.22 3.20 0.42
N VAL A 57 2.81 4.10 -0.38
CA VAL A 57 2.71 5.55 -0.18
C VAL A 57 1.26 6.02 -0.37
N SER A 58 0.58 5.53 -1.40
CA SER A 58 -0.82 5.87 -1.68
C SER A 58 -1.78 5.46 -0.55
N LEU A 59 -1.48 4.38 0.18
CA LEU A 59 -2.25 3.96 1.36
C LEU A 59 -1.90 4.74 2.62
N LEU A 60 -0.69 5.30 2.71
CA LEU A 60 -0.24 6.09 3.86
C LEU A 60 -0.98 7.44 3.92
N GLU A 61 -1.25 8.07 2.78
CA GLU A 61 -1.98 9.33 2.68
C GLU A 61 -3.38 9.29 3.34
N PRO A 62 -4.30 8.37 2.99
CA PRO A 62 -5.62 8.31 3.62
C PRO A 62 -5.54 7.96 5.11
N LEU A 63 -4.55 7.18 5.54
CA LEU A 63 -4.35 6.86 6.96
C LEU A 63 -4.04 8.14 7.76
N MET A 64 -3.15 8.99 7.26
CA MET A 64 -2.82 10.28 7.89
C MET A 64 -4.07 11.18 8.00
N VAL A 65 -4.89 11.25 6.95
CA VAL A 65 -6.13 12.03 6.94
C VAL A 65 -7.14 11.51 7.97
N VAL A 66 -7.30 10.19 8.10
CA VAL A 66 -8.19 9.59 9.10
C VAL A 66 -7.72 9.92 10.52
N VAL A 67 -6.42 9.84 10.80
CA VAL A 67 -5.86 10.17 12.12
C VAL A 67 -6.06 11.65 12.45
N LEU A 68 -5.77 12.55 11.51
CA LEU A 68 -5.92 13.98 11.71
C LEU A 68 -7.40 14.38 11.85
N GLY A 69 -8.27 13.81 11.02
CA GLY A 69 -9.72 13.97 11.12
C GLY A 69 -10.27 13.46 12.46
N GLY A 70 -9.76 12.35 12.96
CA GLY A 70 -10.11 11.83 14.29
C GLY A 70 -9.69 12.76 15.42
N MET A 71 -8.45 13.29 15.38
CA MET A 71 -7.97 14.26 16.38
C MET A 71 -8.83 15.53 16.37
N VAL A 72 -9.02 16.14 15.20
CA VAL A 72 -9.81 17.38 15.08
C VAL A 72 -11.27 17.15 15.43
N GLY A 73 -11.86 16.04 14.98
CA GLY A 73 -13.24 15.66 15.29
C GLY A 73 -13.48 15.50 16.79
N THR A 74 -12.52 14.89 17.50
CA THR A 74 -12.60 14.74 18.97
C THR A 74 -12.60 16.10 19.67
N ILE A 75 -11.78 17.04 19.22
CA ILE A 75 -11.73 18.41 19.77
C ILE A 75 -13.06 19.13 19.55
N VAL A 76 -13.62 19.04 18.33
CA VAL A 76 -14.90 19.68 18.00
C VAL A 76 -16.02 19.14 18.88
N VAL A 77 -16.14 17.82 19.03
CA VAL A 77 -17.15 17.20 19.90
C VAL A 77 -16.98 17.65 21.36
N ALA A 78 -15.74 17.67 21.86
CA ALA A 78 -15.42 18.11 23.21
C ALA A 78 -15.79 19.59 23.46
N MET A 79 -15.78 20.44 22.42
CA MET A 79 -16.17 21.84 22.52
C MET A 79 -17.68 22.06 22.38
N PHE A 80 -18.36 21.29 21.51
CA PHE A 80 -19.80 21.43 21.28
C PHE A 80 -20.65 20.89 22.42
N LEU A 81 -20.26 19.77 23.04
CA LEU A 81 -20.99 19.17 24.16
C LEU A 81 -21.20 20.15 25.35
N PRO A 82 -20.17 20.84 25.87
CA PRO A 82 -20.36 21.80 26.96
C PRO A 82 -21.15 23.05 26.54
N LEU A 83 -21.08 23.48 25.27
CA LEU A 83 -21.91 24.57 24.78
C LEU A 83 -23.39 24.22 24.84
N VAL A 84 -23.76 23.01 24.41
CA VAL A 84 -25.15 22.52 24.50
C VAL A 84 -25.59 22.43 25.95
N ALA A 85 -24.77 21.85 26.82
CA ALA A 85 -25.07 21.75 28.25
C ALA A 85 -25.26 23.13 28.91
N MET A 86 -24.45 24.12 28.55
CA MET A 86 -24.63 25.50 29.03
C MET A 86 -25.96 26.10 28.55
N ILE A 87 -26.32 25.94 27.28
CA ILE A 87 -27.59 26.44 26.74
C ILE A 87 -28.79 25.79 27.44
N GLU A 88 -28.77 24.48 27.66
CA GLU A 88 -29.82 23.77 28.39
C GLU A 88 -29.94 24.24 29.85
N SER A 89 -28.80 24.46 30.53
CA SER A 89 -28.81 24.99 31.90
C SER A 89 -29.41 26.40 32.01
N LEU A 90 -29.18 27.23 30.99
CA LEU A 90 -29.75 28.59 30.92
C LEU A 90 -31.25 28.57 30.61
N GLN A 91 -31.72 27.64 29.79
CA GLN A 91 -33.15 27.49 29.50
C GLN A 91 -33.91 26.82 30.66
N GLY A 92 -33.29 25.88 31.37
CA GLY A 92 -33.87 25.23 32.56
C GLY A 92 -33.94 26.13 33.80
N GLY A 93 -33.01 27.07 33.95
CA GLY A 93 -32.97 28.04 35.05
C GLY A 93 -34.04 29.15 34.99
N ALA A 94 -34.77 29.29 33.87
CA ALA A 94 -35.80 30.31 33.71
C ALA A 94 -37.20 29.90 34.26
N SER A 95 -37.36 28.71 34.82
CA SER A 95 -38.67 28.19 35.27
C SER A 95 -38.96 28.27 36.78
N SER A 96 -38.03 28.80 37.59
CA SER A 96 -38.19 28.84 39.06
C SER A 96 -38.36 30.26 39.65
N GLY A 97 -38.77 31.23 38.82
CA GLY A 97 -38.92 32.65 39.20
C GLY A 97 -40.36 33.15 39.37
N ASP A 98 -41.35 32.28 39.53
CA ASP A 98 -42.74 32.64 39.86
C ASP A 98 -43.27 31.71 40.97
N VAL A 99 -43.24 32.20 42.22
CA VAL A 99 -44.29 32.26 43.29
C VAL A 99 -43.66 32.87 44.54
#